data_AF-A0A4P9WN42-F1
#
_entry.id   AF-A0A4P9WN42-F1
#
_cell.length_a   1.000
_cell.length_b   1.000
_cell.length_c   1.000
_cell.angle_alpha   90.00
_cell.angle_beta   90.00
_cell.angle_gamma   90.00
#
_symmetry.space_group_name_H-M   'P 1'
#
loop_
_entity.id
_entity.type
_entity.pdbx_description
1 polymer ?
#
loop_
_entity_poly.entity_id
_entity_poly.type
_entity_poly.pdbx_seq_one_letter_code
_entity_poly.pdbx_strand_id
1 'polypeptide(L)'
;MTPFEQKGGVREVGAGKKLDAGHVAGGRVCTGQRGEKHEYAGAISAIGGIATGKSIFIGGNLVVTGTTYLVGNVNLSNISISSQSISGTTDSTNPSNGSLTTWGDATSVDFAASSIAGGLAVVKSTLLGGNLNVIGTSTFGGGVIANGSLTMSGILSILNTNDGNAQNSGAITVAGGVSVGLGVAKNMCISGNFASGGNLSSVGNVLVGANISVAAIIQNAGTADSSSIHSGSAVISGGMGVAKNAFFGENLNVASNISSNSLSINGTTDSSSLYSGCLKLSGGLGVSISIFVNGTLTVNSSVYTNLDVTLKSVTDATSTLSGTVIVAGGMGVSKSIFIGNMLSVEGPSTFAGTLTITQNSDSSSPSTGSVVFARGVGIAKSLFIGGDLNVNSTASFSGNVVSSG
;
A
#
# COMPACT_ATOMS: atom_id res chain seq x y z
N MET A 1 43.07 -128.66 23.58
CA MET A 1 43.86 -129.19 22.45
C MET A 1 44.58 -128.01 21.83
N THR A 2 45.76 -127.64 22.38
CA THR A 2 47.10 -128.16 22.02
C THR A 2 47.59 -127.57 20.68
N PRO A 3 48.90 -127.25 20.54
CA PRO A 3 49.56 -126.02 21.00
C PRO A 3 50.64 -125.57 19.96
N PHE A 4 51.73 -124.94 20.40
CA PHE A 4 53.03 -124.72 19.71
C PHE A 4 53.09 -123.53 18.71
N GLU A 5 54.13 -122.69 18.64
CA GLU A 5 55.44 -122.66 19.29
C GLU A 5 56.08 -121.27 19.13
N GLN A 6 56.98 -120.97 20.06
CA GLN A 6 57.78 -119.76 20.24
C GLN A 6 59.09 -119.83 19.42
N LYS A 7 59.48 -118.72 18.77
CA LYS A 7 60.88 -118.32 18.47
C LYS A 7 60.82 -116.86 17.99
N GLY A 8 61.34 -115.86 18.72
CA GLY A 8 62.69 -115.78 19.27
C GLY A 8 63.55 -115.02 18.28
N GLY A 9 63.67 -113.70 18.45
CA GLY A 9 64.46 -112.83 17.58
C GLY A 9 64.38 -111.36 17.97
N VAL A 10 64.98 -111.00 19.11
CA VAL A 10 65.27 -109.61 19.48
C VAL A 10 66.27 -109.06 18.46
N ARG A 11 65.93 -107.95 17.77
CA ARG A 11 66.91 -107.05 17.18
C ARG A 11 66.87 -105.75 17.97
N GLU A 12 67.96 -105.51 18.69
CA GLU A 12 68.25 -104.27 19.39
C GLU A 12 68.20 -103.05 18.47
N VAL A 13 67.88 -101.94 19.11
CA VAL A 13 67.62 -100.62 18.55
C VAL A 13 68.93 -99.99 18.07
N GLY A 14 69.00 -99.69 16.77
CA GLY A 14 70.06 -98.87 16.18
C GLY A 14 69.63 -97.42 16.09
N ALA A 15 70.31 -96.55 16.84
CA ALA A 15 70.21 -95.11 16.78
C ALA A 15 70.47 -94.57 15.37
N GLY A 16 69.74 -93.52 14.98
CA GLY A 16 70.08 -92.68 13.83
C GLY A 16 69.59 -93.17 12.47
N LYS A 17 68.27 -93.23 12.26
CA LYS A 17 67.71 -93.01 10.91
C LYS A 17 67.28 -91.56 10.78
N LYS A 18 68.09 -90.76 10.09
CA LYS A 18 67.60 -89.58 9.37
C LYS A 18 66.55 -90.09 8.39
N LEU A 19 65.29 -89.75 8.62
CA LEU A 19 64.25 -89.88 7.61
C LEU A 19 64.53 -88.77 6.59
N ASP A 20 65.28 -89.11 5.53
CA ASP A 20 65.34 -88.27 4.34
C ASP A 20 63.91 -88.09 3.80
N ALA A 21 63.65 -86.90 3.26
CA ALA A 21 62.33 -86.35 2.91
C ALA A 21 61.46 -87.28 2.04
N GLY A 22 60.91 -88.31 2.67
CA GLY A 22 59.91 -89.20 2.13
C GLY A 22 58.56 -88.52 2.24
N HIS A 23 57.88 -88.42 1.10
CA HIS A 23 56.44 -88.24 1.03
C HIS A 23 55.77 -89.17 2.07
N VAL A 24 55.29 -88.63 3.19
CA VAL A 24 54.44 -89.38 4.13
C VAL A 24 53.05 -89.41 3.51
N ALA A 25 52.86 -90.28 2.52
CA ALA A 25 51.55 -90.55 1.93
C ALA A 25 50.71 -91.32 2.96
N GLY A 26 49.91 -90.60 3.75
CA GLY A 26 48.82 -91.18 4.55
C GLY A 26 49.08 -91.42 6.05
N GLY A 27 50.16 -90.89 6.64
CA GLY A 27 50.43 -90.99 8.08
C GLY A 27 49.97 -89.77 8.89
N ARG A 28 49.09 -89.96 9.89
CA ARG A 28 48.84 -88.94 10.94
C ARG A 28 50.10 -88.84 11.82
N VAL A 29 50.72 -87.66 11.91
CA VAL A 29 51.71 -87.36 12.95
C VAL A 29 50.94 -87.08 14.24
N CYS A 30 50.69 -88.12 15.04
CA CYS A 30 50.09 -88.01 16.38
C CYS A 30 51.21 -88.03 17.42
N THR A 31 51.48 -86.90 18.07
CA THR A 31 52.39 -86.80 19.22
C THR A 31 51.59 -86.91 20.51
N GLY A 32 51.13 -88.12 20.83
CA GLY A 32 50.45 -88.44 22.08
C GLY A 32 50.36 -89.95 22.27
N GLN A 33 50.84 -90.47 23.40
CA GLN A 33 50.80 -91.91 23.69
C GLN A 33 49.35 -92.39 23.85
N ARG A 34 49.04 -93.53 23.21
CA ARG A 34 47.73 -94.19 23.20
C ARG A 34 47.30 -94.53 24.64
N GLY A 35 46.36 -93.80 25.25
CA GLY A 35 45.87 -94.20 26.57
C GLY A 35 44.88 -93.30 27.33
N GLU A 36 44.96 -91.97 27.28
CA GLU A 36 44.09 -91.12 28.13
C GLU A 36 43.61 -89.85 27.41
N LYS A 37 42.48 -89.28 27.86
CA LYS A 37 41.76 -88.13 27.27
C LYS A 37 42.74 -87.05 26.78
N HIS A 38 42.88 -86.97 25.47
CA HIS A 38 43.93 -86.20 24.82
C HIS A 38 43.60 -84.70 24.74
N GLU A 39 44.36 -83.89 25.48
CA GLU A 39 44.75 -82.56 25.01
C GLU A 39 45.82 -82.75 23.92
N TYR A 40 45.46 -82.51 22.67
CA TYR A 40 46.35 -82.68 21.51
C TYR A 40 47.30 -81.48 21.37
N ALA A 41 48.47 -81.52 22.02
CA ALA A 41 49.50 -80.48 21.90
C ALA A 41 50.81 -81.07 21.35
N GLY A 42 50.98 -81.02 20.02
CA GLY A 42 52.23 -81.36 19.34
C GLY A 42 52.81 -80.17 18.60
N ALA A 43 54.06 -79.79 18.86
CA ALA A 43 54.74 -78.73 18.12
C ALA A 43 55.29 -79.28 16.78
N ILE A 44 54.76 -78.79 15.66
CA ILE A 44 55.33 -79.01 14.33
C ILE A 44 56.29 -77.84 14.05
N SER A 45 57.59 -78.12 13.94
CA SER A 45 58.61 -77.14 13.51
C SER A 45 59.00 -77.42 12.07
N ALA A 46 58.41 -76.68 11.13
CA ALA A 46 58.73 -76.77 9.71
C ALA A 46 59.65 -75.61 9.31
N ILE A 47 60.70 -75.90 8.54
CA ILE A 47 61.67 -74.90 8.05
C ILE A 47 61.21 -74.31 6.70
N GLY A 48 60.07 -74.78 6.17
CA GLY A 48 59.38 -74.28 4.97
C GLY A 48 57.88 -74.09 5.24
N GLY A 49 57.05 -74.10 4.19
CA GLY A 49 55.60 -73.99 4.33
C GLY A 49 54.94 -75.27 4.85
N ILE A 50 53.86 -75.13 5.63
CA ILE A 50 52.97 -76.23 6.01
C ILE A 50 51.80 -76.24 5.02
N ALA A 51 51.79 -77.18 4.07
CA ALA A 51 50.67 -77.39 3.17
C ALA A 51 49.72 -78.45 3.74
N THR A 52 48.43 -78.14 3.85
CA THR A 52 47.41 -79.13 4.22
C THR A 52 46.30 -79.15 3.16
N GLY A 53 45.75 -80.33 2.87
CA GLY A 53 44.67 -80.47 1.88
C GLY A 53 43.28 -80.10 2.43
N LYS A 54 43.15 -79.81 3.72
CA LYS A 54 41.88 -79.43 4.36
C LYS A 54 42.10 -78.26 5.33
N SER A 55 42.29 -78.56 6.61
CA SER A 55 42.29 -77.55 7.67
C SER A 55 43.50 -77.77 8.58
N ILE A 56 44.10 -76.67 9.01
CA ILE A 56 44.99 -76.63 10.17
C ILE A 56 44.13 -76.17 11.34
N PHE A 57 43.96 -77.03 12.35
CA PHE A 57 43.32 -76.65 13.60
C PHE A 57 44.40 -76.29 14.62
N ILE A 58 44.33 -75.08 15.16
CA ILE A 58 45.24 -74.59 16.21
C ILE A 58 44.39 -74.40 17.45
N GLY A 59 44.66 -75.17 18.51
CA GLY A 59 43.90 -75.10 19.77
C GLY A 59 44.23 -73.87 20.63
N GLY A 60 45.27 -73.12 20.26
CA GLY A 60 45.70 -71.88 20.92
C GLY A 60 45.95 -70.76 19.90
N ASN A 61 47.00 -69.97 20.10
CA ASN A 61 47.31 -68.82 19.25
C ASN A 61 48.09 -69.23 18.00
N LEU A 62 47.70 -68.68 16.84
CA LEU A 62 48.55 -68.62 15.67
C LEU A 62 49.35 -67.32 15.71
N VAL A 63 50.66 -67.41 15.90
CA VAL A 63 51.56 -66.25 15.81
C VAL A 63 52.25 -66.29 14.45
N VAL A 64 52.03 -65.25 13.64
CA VAL A 64 52.74 -65.05 12.38
C VAL A 64 53.57 -63.78 12.50
N THR A 65 54.89 -63.89 12.37
CA THR A 65 55.81 -62.76 12.48
C THR A 65 56.04 -62.02 11.16
N GLY A 66 55.55 -62.59 10.06
CA GLY A 66 55.57 -61.99 8.72
C GLY A 66 54.16 -61.77 8.15
N THR A 67 54.10 -61.51 6.84
CA THR A 67 52.82 -61.29 6.15
C THR A 67 52.06 -62.60 5.97
N THR A 68 50.76 -62.58 6.27
CA THR A 68 49.85 -63.68 5.93
C THR A 68 49.07 -63.29 4.67
N TYR A 69 49.15 -64.09 3.61
CA TYR A 69 48.33 -63.92 2.40
C TYR A 69 47.19 -64.93 2.41
N LEU A 70 45.96 -64.44 2.56
CA LEU A 70 44.76 -65.27 2.59
C LEU A 70 44.00 -65.06 1.28
N VAL A 71 43.70 -66.15 0.57
CA VAL A 71 42.97 -66.12 -0.70
C VAL A 71 41.58 -66.73 -0.50
N GLY A 72 40.56 -66.06 -1.03
CA GLY A 72 39.16 -66.47 -0.89
C GLY A 72 38.51 -65.92 0.38
N ASN A 73 37.37 -66.52 0.76
CA ASN A 73 36.58 -66.06 1.89
C ASN A 73 37.25 -66.41 3.22
N VAL A 74 37.53 -65.39 4.02
CA VAL A 74 38.09 -65.53 5.36
C VAL A 74 36.98 -65.16 6.36
N ASN A 75 36.44 -66.16 7.06
CA ASN A 75 35.46 -65.94 8.12
C ASN A 75 36.17 -65.92 9.48
N LEU A 76 36.12 -64.79 10.17
CA LEU A 76 36.72 -64.58 11.48
C LEU A 76 35.71 -63.91 12.40
N SER A 77 35.64 -64.33 13.66
CA SER A 77 34.82 -63.71 14.69
C SER A 77 35.72 -62.97 15.67
N ASN A 78 35.47 -61.68 15.91
CA ASN A 78 36.22 -60.81 16.83
C ASN A 78 37.68 -60.53 16.39
N ILE A 79 37.84 -59.83 15.27
CA ILE A 79 39.13 -59.33 14.80
C ILE A 79 39.47 -58.01 15.52
N SER A 80 40.68 -57.91 16.09
CA SER A 80 41.25 -56.65 16.58
C SER A 80 42.55 -56.37 15.83
N ILE A 81 42.61 -55.28 15.07
CA ILE A 81 43.78 -54.87 14.28
C ILE A 81 44.21 -53.47 14.73
N SER A 82 45.50 -53.29 15.03
CA SER A 82 46.05 -52.00 15.47
C SER A 82 46.14 -50.97 14.34
N SER A 83 46.36 -51.41 13.10
CA SER A 83 46.37 -50.56 11.91
C SER A 83 45.95 -51.38 10.69
N GLN A 84 44.81 -51.02 10.11
CA GLN A 84 44.26 -51.69 8.95
C GLN A 84 44.31 -50.75 7.74
N SER A 85 44.77 -51.25 6.60
CA SER A 85 44.57 -50.62 5.31
C SER A 85 43.61 -51.48 4.51
N ILE A 86 42.48 -50.89 4.11
CA ILE A 86 41.50 -51.52 3.23
C ILE A 86 41.62 -50.82 1.88
N SER A 87 42.07 -51.54 0.86
CA SER A 87 42.24 -50.99 -0.50
C SER A 87 41.56 -51.88 -1.53
N GLY A 88 40.53 -51.35 -2.19
CA GLY A 88 39.95 -51.92 -3.40
C GLY A 88 40.19 -50.98 -4.57
N THR A 89 40.62 -51.52 -5.71
CA THR A 89 40.88 -50.74 -6.94
C THR A 89 39.77 -50.88 -7.99
N THR A 90 38.73 -51.67 -7.68
CA THR A 90 37.58 -51.91 -8.56
C THR A 90 36.33 -51.32 -7.93
N ASP A 91 35.52 -50.63 -8.73
CA ASP A 91 34.26 -50.07 -8.28
C ASP A 91 33.29 -51.16 -7.82
N SER A 92 32.60 -50.89 -6.72
CA SER A 92 31.50 -51.74 -6.26
C SER A 92 30.30 -51.59 -7.20
N THR A 93 29.84 -52.69 -7.77
CA THR A 93 28.67 -52.72 -8.67
C THR A 93 27.37 -53.10 -7.95
N ASN A 94 27.45 -53.51 -6.69
CA ASN A 94 26.32 -53.84 -5.82
C ASN A 94 26.75 -53.61 -4.35
N PRO A 95 25.91 -53.08 -3.46
CA PRO A 95 26.21 -52.83 -2.05
C PRO A 95 26.89 -53.98 -1.26
N SER A 96 26.90 -55.22 -1.77
CA SER A 96 27.54 -56.38 -1.12
C SER A 96 29.01 -56.65 -1.53
N ASN A 97 29.58 -55.93 -2.51
CA ASN A 97 30.91 -56.22 -3.05
C ASN A 97 31.94 -55.08 -2.90
N GLY A 98 31.66 -54.09 -2.06
CA GLY A 98 32.62 -53.04 -1.72
C GLY A 98 33.83 -53.58 -0.96
N SER A 99 34.94 -52.84 -0.98
CA SER A 99 36.16 -53.22 -0.25
C SER A 99 35.96 -53.28 1.28
N LEU A 100 34.96 -52.56 1.80
CA LEU A 100 34.43 -52.67 3.15
C LEU A 100 32.90 -52.67 3.05
N THR A 101 32.26 -53.71 3.57
CA THR A 101 30.81 -53.84 3.66
C THR A 101 30.43 -54.20 5.10
N THR A 102 29.44 -53.51 5.64
CA THR A 102 28.93 -53.74 7.00
C THR A 102 27.41 -53.82 6.94
N TRP A 103 26.81 -54.81 7.62
CA TRP A 103 25.36 -55.01 7.65
C TRP A 103 24.77 -54.53 8.98
N GLY A 104 23.79 -53.64 8.91
CA GLY A 104 23.08 -53.05 10.06
C GLY A 104 23.07 -51.54 10.01
N ASP A 105 21.96 -50.93 10.44
CA ASP A 105 21.80 -49.48 10.46
C ASP A 105 22.48 -48.86 11.68
N ALA A 106 22.99 -47.64 11.52
CA ALA A 106 23.43 -46.82 12.63
C ALA A 106 22.23 -46.10 13.27
N THR A 107 21.97 -46.34 14.54
CA THR A 107 20.88 -45.68 15.29
C THR A 107 21.40 -44.66 16.30
N SER A 108 22.68 -44.77 16.68
CA SER A 108 23.40 -43.82 17.52
C SER A 108 24.92 -44.00 17.33
N VAL A 109 25.73 -43.19 18.00
CA VAL A 109 27.20 -43.34 18.01
C VAL A 109 27.67 -44.64 18.69
N ASP A 110 26.86 -45.22 19.58
CA ASP A 110 27.19 -46.44 20.32
C ASP A 110 26.66 -47.71 19.64
N PHE A 111 25.73 -47.57 18.69
CA PHE A 111 25.08 -48.69 18.00
C PHE A 111 25.08 -48.45 16.49
N ALA A 112 26.14 -48.96 15.83
CA ALA A 112 26.32 -48.91 14.39
C ALA A 112 27.11 -50.13 13.88
N ALA A 113 26.87 -50.52 12.62
CA ALA A 113 27.65 -51.58 11.98
C ALA A 113 29.11 -51.17 11.68
N SER A 114 29.38 -49.86 11.64
CA SER A 114 30.71 -49.26 11.60
C SER A 114 30.71 -47.97 12.40
N SER A 115 31.67 -47.79 13.31
CA SER A 115 31.84 -46.58 14.12
C SER A 115 33.28 -46.09 14.05
N ILE A 116 33.45 -44.76 13.98
CA ILE A 116 34.76 -44.11 13.93
C ILE A 116 34.82 -43.17 15.14
N ALA A 117 35.64 -43.51 16.13
CA ALA A 117 35.79 -42.69 17.35
C ALA A 117 36.58 -41.39 17.11
N GLY A 118 37.37 -41.34 16.03
CA GLY A 118 38.11 -40.15 15.59
C GLY A 118 37.42 -39.37 14.47
N GLY A 119 38.20 -38.58 13.73
CA GLY A 119 37.70 -37.88 12.54
C GLY A 119 37.57 -38.80 11.33
N LEU A 120 36.56 -38.54 10.48
CA LEU A 120 36.41 -39.15 9.17
C LEU A 120 36.80 -38.12 8.10
N ALA A 121 37.81 -38.44 7.28
CA ALA A 121 38.14 -37.66 6.08
C ALA A 121 37.76 -38.45 4.82
N VAL A 122 36.93 -37.86 3.97
CA VAL A 122 36.56 -38.43 2.66
C VAL A 122 37.02 -37.47 1.58
N VAL A 123 37.94 -37.91 0.73
CA VAL A 123 38.56 -37.07 -0.32
C VAL A 123 37.65 -36.91 -1.55
N LYS A 124 36.67 -37.80 -1.70
CA LYS A 124 35.68 -37.83 -2.78
C LYS A 124 34.27 -37.68 -2.20
N SER A 125 33.26 -37.84 -3.05
CA SER A 125 31.86 -37.77 -2.64
C SER A 125 31.48 -38.89 -1.67
N THR A 126 30.63 -38.58 -0.70
CA THR A 126 29.90 -39.57 0.09
C THR A 126 28.48 -39.67 -0.46
N LEU A 127 28.04 -40.87 -0.82
CA LEU A 127 26.64 -41.13 -1.18
C LEU A 127 25.98 -41.86 -0.01
N LEU A 128 24.93 -41.26 0.55
CA LEU A 128 24.12 -41.86 1.61
C LEU A 128 22.77 -42.25 1.00
N GLY A 129 22.44 -43.54 1.03
CA GLY A 129 21.11 -44.03 0.63
C GLY A 129 20.02 -43.71 1.66
N GLY A 130 20.42 -43.37 2.89
CA GLY A 130 19.54 -42.97 3.99
C GLY A 130 19.82 -41.55 4.49
N ASN A 131 19.38 -41.27 5.71
CA ASN A 131 19.49 -39.93 6.32
C ASN A 131 20.91 -39.67 6.84
N LEU A 132 21.38 -38.43 6.69
CA LEU A 132 22.52 -37.91 7.45
C LEU A 132 22.00 -37.33 8.78
N ASN A 133 22.29 -37.98 9.90
CA ASN A 133 21.99 -37.45 11.23
C ASN A 133 23.26 -36.84 11.85
N VAL A 134 23.28 -35.52 12.05
CA VAL A 134 24.41 -34.81 12.68
C VAL A 134 23.94 -34.22 14.00
N ILE A 135 24.50 -34.73 15.09
CA ILE A 135 24.22 -34.24 16.46
C ILE A 135 24.96 -32.92 16.73
N GLY A 136 26.14 -32.75 16.12
CA GLY A 136 26.95 -31.53 16.19
C GLY A 136 26.65 -30.52 15.08
N THR A 137 27.59 -29.61 14.85
CA THR A 137 27.52 -28.62 13.77
C THR A 137 28.04 -29.18 12.45
N SER A 138 27.28 -28.99 11.36
CA SER A 138 27.75 -29.24 9.99
C SER A 138 28.22 -27.93 9.34
N THR A 139 29.45 -27.92 8.82
CA THR A 139 29.97 -26.79 8.03
C THR A 139 30.13 -27.24 6.58
N PHE A 140 29.46 -26.54 5.65
CA PHE A 140 29.62 -26.76 4.22
C PHE A 140 30.47 -25.62 3.64
N GLY A 141 31.68 -25.92 3.16
CA GLY A 141 32.56 -24.92 2.54
C GLY A 141 32.13 -24.49 1.13
N GLY A 142 31.18 -25.21 0.52
CA GLY A 142 30.55 -24.87 -0.76
C GLY A 142 29.04 -24.68 -0.64
N GLY A 143 28.34 -24.57 -1.77
CA GLY A 143 26.89 -24.43 -1.80
C GLY A 143 26.16 -25.68 -1.28
N VAL A 144 25.07 -25.45 -0.53
CA VAL A 144 24.14 -26.52 -0.13
C VAL A 144 22.96 -26.51 -1.11
N ILE A 145 22.77 -27.61 -1.84
CA ILE A 145 21.64 -27.79 -2.75
C ILE A 145 20.68 -28.80 -2.12
N ALA A 146 19.49 -28.33 -1.72
CA ALA A 146 18.40 -29.17 -1.27
C ALA A 146 17.37 -29.32 -2.42
N ASN A 147 17.30 -30.51 -3.02
CA ASN A 147 16.29 -30.79 -4.07
C ASN A 147 14.86 -30.96 -3.51
N GLY A 148 14.72 -31.04 -2.18
CA GLY A 148 13.45 -31.05 -1.46
C GLY A 148 13.34 -29.88 -0.48
N SER A 149 12.48 -30.02 0.52
CA SER A 149 12.30 -28.99 1.55
C SER A 149 13.49 -28.89 2.50
N LEU A 150 13.91 -27.67 2.81
CA LEU A 150 14.79 -27.37 3.94
C LEU A 150 13.94 -26.86 5.10
N THR A 151 13.88 -27.62 6.20
CA THR A 151 13.17 -27.22 7.43
C THR A 151 14.17 -26.86 8.51
N MET A 152 13.98 -25.71 9.14
CA MET A 152 14.87 -25.19 10.18
C MET A 152 14.04 -24.87 11.42
N SER A 153 14.30 -25.54 12.54
CA SER A 153 13.65 -25.22 13.83
C SER A 153 14.35 -24.06 14.56
N GLY A 154 15.61 -23.78 14.20
CA GLY A 154 16.38 -22.65 14.71
C GLY A 154 16.35 -21.44 13.78
N ILE A 155 17.26 -20.49 14.03
CA ILE A 155 17.38 -19.25 13.23
C ILE A 155 18.11 -19.55 11.91
N LEU A 156 17.56 -19.08 10.79
CA LEU A 156 18.30 -18.90 9.54
C LEU A 156 19.01 -17.54 9.57
N SER A 157 20.34 -17.54 9.61
CA SER A 157 21.14 -16.32 9.48
C SER A 157 21.83 -16.31 8.12
N ILE A 158 21.58 -15.26 7.32
CA ILE A 158 22.23 -15.05 6.02
C ILE A 158 23.23 -13.92 6.19
N LEU A 159 24.52 -14.24 6.12
CA LEU A 159 25.62 -13.28 6.32
C LEU A 159 26.03 -12.55 5.04
N ASN A 160 25.49 -12.95 3.89
CA ASN A 160 25.74 -12.25 2.64
C ASN A 160 25.07 -10.87 2.71
N THR A 161 25.86 -9.80 2.58
CA THR A 161 25.39 -8.40 2.65
C THR A 161 25.22 -7.77 1.28
N ASN A 162 25.24 -8.56 0.20
CA ASN A 162 25.05 -8.03 -1.14
C ASN A 162 23.59 -7.59 -1.30
N ASP A 163 23.39 -6.32 -1.62
CA ASP A 163 22.09 -5.78 -1.98
C ASP A 163 21.60 -6.38 -3.30
N GLY A 164 20.32 -6.77 -3.35
CA GLY A 164 19.67 -7.16 -4.60
C GLY A 164 19.30 -5.94 -5.42
N ASN A 165 19.93 -5.74 -6.58
CA ASN A 165 19.69 -4.60 -7.48
C ASN A 165 19.18 -5.00 -8.88
N ALA A 166 18.97 -6.30 -9.11
CA ALA A 166 18.45 -6.91 -10.32
C ALA A 166 17.63 -8.18 -10.00
N GLN A 167 16.88 -8.70 -10.98
CA GLN A 167 16.22 -10.00 -10.87
C GLN A 167 17.27 -11.08 -10.53
N ASN A 168 16.99 -11.89 -9.51
CA ASN A 168 17.86 -12.95 -8.99
C ASN A 168 19.21 -12.48 -8.41
N SER A 169 19.21 -11.33 -7.75
CA SER A 169 20.39 -10.81 -7.02
C SER A 169 20.08 -10.55 -5.55
N GLY A 170 21.11 -10.59 -4.72
CA GLY A 170 21.03 -10.32 -3.28
C GLY A 170 21.22 -11.56 -2.42
N ALA A 171 21.18 -11.35 -1.10
CA ALA A 171 21.46 -12.37 -0.10
C ALA A 171 20.48 -13.55 -0.07
N ILE A 172 19.20 -13.29 -0.37
CA ILE A 172 18.12 -14.28 -0.45
C ILE A 172 17.36 -14.03 -1.76
N THR A 173 17.27 -15.04 -2.62
CA THR A 173 16.46 -15.01 -3.86
C THR A 173 15.45 -16.16 -3.81
N VAL A 174 14.16 -15.87 -3.96
CA VAL A 174 13.09 -16.88 -3.95
C VAL A 174 12.20 -16.68 -5.18
N ALA A 175 12.28 -17.59 -6.14
CA ALA A 175 11.57 -17.47 -7.43
C ALA A 175 10.04 -17.66 -7.34
N GLY A 176 9.56 -18.49 -6.40
CA GLY A 176 8.14 -18.80 -6.20
C GLY A 176 7.39 -17.88 -5.23
N GLY A 177 8.01 -16.78 -4.81
CA GLY A 177 7.51 -15.92 -3.73
C GLY A 177 7.85 -16.45 -2.33
N VAL A 178 7.92 -15.54 -1.35
CA VAL A 178 8.13 -15.87 0.06
C VAL A 178 6.78 -15.80 0.76
N SER A 179 6.24 -16.95 1.16
CA SER A 179 5.07 -16.99 2.05
C SER A 179 5.55 -17.03 3.50
N VAL A 180 5.19 -15.99 4.27
CA VAL A 180 5.31 -15.99 5.74
C VAL A 180 3.92 -16.31 6.29
N GLY A 181 3.66 -17.59 6.60
CA GLY A 181 2.32 -18.14 6.81
C GLY A 181 1.41 -17.45 7.84
N LEU A 182 1.97 -16.63 8.75
CA LEU A 182 1.22 -15.82 9.74
C LEU A 182 1.66 -14.35 9.77
N GLY A 183 2.35 -13.87 8.72
CA GLY A 183 3.07 -12.61 8.74
C GLY A 183 4.35 -12.69 9.59
N VAL A 184 5.16 -11.64 9.52
CA VAL A 184 6.22 -11.41 10.52
C VAL A 184 5.55 -11.20 11.87
N ALA A 185 5.76 -12.10 12.85
CA ALA A 185 5.06 -12.06 14.15
C ALA A 185 5.27 -10.76 14.97
N LYS A 186 6.13 -9.85 14.51
CA LYS A 186 6.30 -8.50 15.04
C LYS A 186 6.40 -7.47 13.90
N ASN A 187 7.62 -7.19 13.43
CA ASN A 187 7.89 -6.18 12.41
C ASN A 187 8.79 -6.76 11.31
N MET A 188 8.50 -6.42 10.06
CA MET A 188 9.47 -6.54 8.97
C MET A 188 10.19 -5.20 8.91
N CYS A 189 11.38 -5.12 9.50
CA CYS A 189 12.20 -3.91 9.42
C CYS A 189 13.01 -3.96 8.12
N ILE A 190 12.78 -3.01 7.23
CA ILE A 190 13.59 -2.80 6.04
C ILE A 190 14.32 -1.47 6.26
N SER A 191 15.63 -1.51 6.43
CA SER A 191 16.45 -0.31 6.64
C SER A 191 16.59 0.55 5.38
N GLY A 192 16.28 0.00 4.22
CA GLY A 192 16.25 0.68 2.92
C GLY A 192 14.84 0.76 2.33
N ASN A 193 14.76 0.62 1.01
CA ASN A 193 13.51 0.74 0.26
C ASN A 193 12.80 -0.61 0.14
N PHE A 194 11.47 -0.62 0.24
CA PHE A 194 10.64 -1.72 -0.24
C PHE A 194 10.25 -1.44 -1.70
N ALA A 195 10.84 -2.18 -2.65
CA ALA A 195 10.50 -2.07 -4.06
C ALA A 195 9.64 -3.27 -4.48
N SER A 196 8.41 -3.02 -4.94
CA SER A 196 7.55 -4.05 -5.52
C SER A 196 7.48 -3.87 -7.05
N GLY A 197 7.78 -4.93 -7.80
CA GLY A 197 7.54 -4.95 -9.25
C GLY A 197 6.05 -5.01 -9.64
N GLY A 198 5.18 -5.23 -8.66
CA GLY A 198 3.72 -5.19 -8.76
C GLY A 198 3.10 -4.42 -7.58
N ASN A 199 1.92 -4.84 -7.14
CA ASN A 199 1.18 -4.16 -6.09
C ASN A 199 1.78 -4.43 -4.70
N LEU A 200 1.92 -3.39 -3.89
CA LEU A 200 2.02 -3.50 -2.44
C LEU A 200 0.59 -3.45 -1.87
N SER A 201 0.10 -4.56 -1.31
CA SER A 201 -1.22 -4.67 -0.70
C SER A 201 -1.11 -4.78 0.81
N SER A 202 -1.87 -3.95 1.54
CA SER A 202 -2.02 -4.04 2.99
C SER A 202 -3.49 -4.25 3.33
N VAL A 203 -3.78 -5.21 4.21
CA VAL A 203 -5.15 -5.45 4.73
C VAL A 203 -5.50 -4.45 5.84
N GLY A 204 -4.49 -3.82 6.45
CA GLY A 204 -4.64 -2.80 7.49
C GLY A 204 -4.13 -1.43 7.07
N ASN A 205 -3.96 -0.56 8.06
CA ASN A 205 -3.47 0.81 7.86
C ASN A 205 -2.03 0.83 7.34
N VAL A 206 -1.74 1.75 6.42
CA VAL A 206 -0.39 2.12 6.04
C VAL A 206 -0.05 3.44 6.74
N LEU A 207 0.91 3.40 7.66
CA LEU A 207 1.45 4.60 8.28
C LEU A 207 2.71 5.04 7.52
N VAL A 208 2.69 6.25 6.97
CA VAL A 208 3.86 6.86 6.32
C VAL A 208 4.31 8.06 7.15
N GLY A 209 5.50 7.96 7.75
CA GLY A 209 5.99 8.98 8.69
C GLY A 209 6.51 10.28 8.04
N ALA A 210 6.68 10.29 6.71
CA ALA A 210 7.11 11.46 5.94
C ALA A 210 6.13 11.71 4.79
N ASN A 211 6.58 11.60 3.54
CA ASN A 211 5.81 11.95 2.36
C ASN A 211 5.30 10.71 1.62
N ILE A 212 4.11 10.81 1.05
CA ILE A 212 3.61 9.89 0.01
C ILE A 212 3.82 10.58 -1.34
N SER A 213 4.67 10.01 -2.20
CA SER A 213 4.87 10.49 -3.57
C SER A 213 4.26 9.50 -4.54
N VAL A 214 3.32 9.94 -5.38
CA VAL A 214 2.63 9.11 -6.37
C VAL A 214 2.77 9.76 -7.73
N ALA A 215 3.40 9.04 -8.67
CA ALA A 215 3.66 9.56 -10.02
C ALA A 215 2.41 9.60 -10.92
N ALA A 216 1.43 8.73 -10.64
CA ALA A 216 0.20 8.61 -11.41
C ALA A 216 -1.01 9.09 -10.60
N ILE A 217 -1.88 8.17 -10.18
CA ILE A 217 -3.17 8.49 -9.60
C ILE A 217 -3.24 7.90 -8.18
N ILE A 218 -3.77 8.70 -7.25
CA ILE A 218 -4.27 8.20 -5.97
C ILE A 218 -5.77 7.96 -6.14
N GLN A 219 -6.21 6.71 -6.02
CA GLN A 219 -7.64 6.35 -6.04
C GLN A 219 -8.07 5.92 -4.65
N ASN A 220 -9.08 6.59 -4.10
CA ASN A 220 -9.72 6.20 -2.85
C ASN A 220 -11.10 5.61 -3.15
N ALA A 221 -11.27 4.31 -2.89
CA ALA A 221 -12.53 3.61 -3.13
C ALA A 221 -13.55 3.73 -1.98
N GLY A 222 -13.18 4.40 -0.88
CA GLY A 222 -14.10 4.59 0.24
C GLY A 222 -15.30 5.47 -0.16
N THR A 223 -16.51 5.02 0.16
CA THR A 223 -17.78 5.65 -0.22
C THR A 223 -18.46 6.39 0.94
N ALA A 224 -17.73 6.66 2.02
CA ALA A 224 -18.29 7.34 3.17
C ALA A 224 -18.46 8.84 2.88
N ASP A 225 -19.70 9.33 2.96
CA ASP A 225 -20.01 10.75 2.85
C ASP A 225 -19.33 11.57 3.96
N SER A 226 -18.96 12.80 3.63
CA SER A 226 -18.42 13.75 4.59
C SER A 226 -19.53 14.61 5.18
N SER A 227 -19.66 14.61 6.51
CA SER A 227 -20.59 15.48 7.25
C SER A 227 -19.87 16.58 8.05
N SER A 228 -18.54 16.52 8.09
CA SER A 228 -17.64 17.47 8.76
C SER A 228 -16.23 17.35 8.21
N ILE A 229 -15.37 18.33 8.51
CA ILE A 229 -13.95 18.35 8.12
C ILE A 229 -13.12 17.17 8.67
N HIS A 230 -13.66 16.34 9.56
CA HIS A 230 -12.98 15.20 10.18
C HIS A 230 -13.60 13.84 9.76
N SER A 231 -14.42 13.82 8.71
CA SER A 231 -15.19 12.64 8.30
C SER A 231 -15.19 12.44 6.79
N GLY A 232 -15.50 11.22 6.37
CA GLY A 232 -15.51 10.79 4.97
C GLY A 232 -14.35 9.86 4.66
N SER A 233 -14.24 9.47 3.39
CA SER A 233 -13.21 8.52 2.95
C SER A 233 -11.81 9.12 2.84
N ALA A 234 -11.68 10.43 2.65
CA ALA A 234 -10.42 11.16 2.62
C ALA A 234 -10.49 12.38 3.55
N VAL A 235 -9.53 12.49 4.48
CA VAL A 235 -9.41 13.61 5.42
C VAL A 235 -8.00 14.16 5.34
N ILE A 236 -7.86 15.48 5.19
CA ILE A 236 -6.59 16.19 5.12
C ILE A 236 -6.60 17.26 6.21
N SER A 237 -5.88 17.02 7.30
CA SER A 237 -5.82 17.96 8.43
C SER A 237 -4.91 19.17 8.15
N GLY A 238 -4.01 19.06 7.17
CA GLY A 238 -3.17 20.16 6.69
C GLY A 238 -3.82 20.92 5.51
N GLY A 239 -3.03 21.78 4.87
CA GLY A 239 -3.46 22.45 3.63
C GLY A 239 -3.47 21.50 2.43
N MET A 240 -4.43 21.70 1.51
CA MET A 240 -4.49 21.01 0.23
C MET A 240 -4.13 21.97 -0.91
N GLY A 241 -3.04 21.72 -1.63
CA GLY A 241 -2.67 22.46 -2.83
C GLY A 241 -3.18 21.78 -4.09
N VAL A 242 -3.91 22.50 -4.93
CA VAL A 242 -4.40 22.00 -6.23
C VAL A 242 -3.91 22.92 -7.34
N ALA A 243 -2.93 22.47 -8.13
CA ALA A 243 -2.33 23.28 -9.20
C ALA A 243 -3.20 23.35 -10.47
N LYS A 244 -4.21 22.48 -10.57
CA LYS A 244 -5.14 22.36 -11.70
C LYS A 244 -6.57 22.43 -11.15
N ASN A 245 -7.54 21.97 -11.93
CA ASN A 245 -8.94 21.98 -11.53
C ASN A 245 -9.22 20.93 -10.45
N ALA A 246 -10.06 21.29 -9.47
CA ALA A 246 -10.72 20.35 -8.57
C ALA A 246 -12.18 20.21 -9.00
N PHE A 247 -12.64 18.98 -9.20
CA PHE A 247 -14.04 18.69 -9.52
C PHE A 247 -14.70 18.05 -8.31
N PHE A 248 -15.84 18.62 -7.88
CA PHE A 248 -16.70 18.05 -6.86
C PHE A 248 -17.96 17.56 -7.56
N GLY A 249 -18.27 16.26 -7.44
CA GLY A 249 -19.44 15.65 -8.07
C GLY A 249 -20.77 16.09 -7.44
N GLU A 250 -20.71 16.53 -6.18
CA GLU A 250 -21.83 17.08 -5.41
C GLU A 250 -21.50 18.47 -4.85
N ASN A 251 -22.01 18.80 -3.67
CA ASN A 251 -21.84 20.11 -3.05
C ASN A 251 -20.40 20.37 -2.58
N LEU A 252 -19.93 21.61 -2.75
CA LEU A 252 -18.75 22.14 -2.09
C LEU A 252 -19.16 22.90 -0.82
N ASN A 253 -18.89 22.33 0.36
CA ASN A 253 -19.14 22.99 1.64
C ASN A 253 -17.83 23.60 2.18
N VAL A 254 -17.80 24.91 2.41
CA VAL A 254 -16.63 25.65 2.89
C VAL A 254 -16.96 26.24 4.26
N ALA A 255 -16.25 25.81 5.30
CA ALA A 255 -16.54 26.19 6.69
C ALA A 255 -16.27 27.66 7.05
N SER A 256 -15.47 28.37 6.24
CA SER A 256 -15.10 29.77 6.49
C SER A 256 -15.33 30.62 5.25
N ASN A 257 -14.27 31.01 4.54
CA ASN A 257 -14.35 31.96 3.43
C ASN A 257 -13.85 31.33 2.13
N ILE A 258 -14.41 31.78 1.02
CA ILE A 258 -13.87 31.55 -0.32
C ILE A 258 -13.15 32.83 -0.75
N SER A 259 -11.83 32.76 -0.88
CA SER A 259 -11.02 33.85 -1.44
C SER A 259 -10.63 33.49 -2.86
N SER A 260 -11.12 34.25 -3.84
CA SER A 260 -10.81 34.04 -5.25
C SER A 260 -10.67 35.37 -5.98
N ASN A 261 -9.85 35.40 -7.04
CA ASN A 261 -9.77 36.53 -7.95
C ASN A 261 -11.09 36.71 -8.72
N SER A 262 -11.80 35.60 -8.99
CA SER A 262 -13.10 35.60 -9.64
C SER A 262 -13.96 34.42 -9.15
N LEU A 263 -15.26 34.65 -9.03
CA LEU A 263 -16.24 33.62 -8.72
C LEU A 263 -17.34 33.68 -9.79
N SER A 264 -17.51 32.60 -10.54
CA SER A 264 -18.58 32.47 -11.54
C SER A 264 -19.63 31.49 -11.03
N ILE A 265 -20.89 31.90 -11.07
CA ILE A 265 -22.05 31.07 -10.70
C ILE A 265 -22.91 30.95 -11.94
N ASN A 266 -22.90 29.76 -12.56
CA ASN A 266 -23.52 29.55 -13.88
C ASN A 266 -24.94 28.97 -13.81
N GLY A 267 -25.51 28.83 -12.61
CA GLY A 267 -26.89 28.39 -12.47
C GLY A 267 -27.83 29.43 -13.08
N THR A 268 -28.93 28.96 -13.69
CA THR A 268 -29.89 29.79 -14.43
C THR A 268 -31.22 29.99 -13.71
N THR A 269 -31.31 29.58 -12.44
CA THR A 269 -32.53 29.76 -11.64
C THR A 269 -32.69 31.22 -11.27
N ASP A 270 -33.81 31.82 -11.66
CA ASP A 270 -34.20 33.17 -11.26
C ASP A 270 -34.43 33.26 -9.74
N SER A 271 -34.18 34.44 -9.18
CA SER A 271 -34.48 34.73 -7.78
C SER A 271 -35.75 35.57 -7.66
N SER A 272 -36.75 35.02 -6.97
CA SER A 272 -38.02 35.69 -6.63
C SER A 272 -38.22 35.84 -5.10
N SER A 273 -37.30 35.28 -4.30
CA SER A 273 -37.28 35.32 -2.84
C SER A 273 -35.87 35.08 -2.31
N LEU A 274 -35.66 35.34 -1.01
CA LEU A 274 -34.38 35.05 -0.32
C LEU A 274 -33.99 33.56 -0.34
N TYR A 275 -34.92 32.66 -0.69
CA TYR A 275 -34.72 31.21 -0.71
C TYR A 275 -34.61 30.60 -2.11
N SER A 276 -34.65 31.43 -3.16
CA SER A 276 -34.59 31.02 -4.57
C SER A 276 -33.36 31.61 -5.28
N GLY A 277 -33.08 31.14 -6.49
CA GLY A 277 -31.94 31.57 -7.28
C GLY A 277 -30.63 30.89 -6.93
N CYS A 278 -29.58 31.24 -7.69
CA CYS A 278 -28.28 30.54 -7.67
C CYS A 278 -27.31 31.11 -6.62
N LEU A 279 -27.40 32.40 -6.31
CA LEU A 279 -26.65 33.05 -5.25
C LEU A 279 -27.61 33.52 -4.16
N LYS A 280 -27.46 32.96 -2.96
CA LYS A 280 -28.25 33.32 -1.77
C LYS A 280 -27.30 33.76 -0.67
N LEU A 281 -27.61 34.87 -0.03
CA LEU A 281 -26.80 35.45 1.05
C LEU A 281 -27.73 35.74 2.23
N SER A 282 -27.46 35.14 3.39
CA SER A 282 -28.18 35.47 4.64
C SER A 282 -27.68 36.76 5.29
N GLY A 283 -26.46 37.19 4.94
CA GLY A 283 -25.86 38.47 5.35
C GLY A 283 -25.97 39.55 4.27
N GLY A 284 -25.26 40.67 4.47
CA GLY A 284 -25.17 41.74 3.48
C GLY A 284 -24.27 41.41 2.29
N LEU A 285 -24.46 42.15 1.19
CA LEU A 285 -23.60 42.12 0.00
C LEU A 285 -22.80 43.43 -0.08
N GLY A 286 -21.49 43.35 0.06
CA GLY A 286 -20.58 44.48 -0.15
C GLY A 286 -20.04 44.48 -1.59
N VAL A 287 -20.15 45.60 -2.29
CA VAL A 287 -19.62 45.78 -3.65
C VAL A 287 -18.89 47.10 -3.76
N SER A 288 -17.58 47.05 -4.02
CA SER A 288 -16.73 48.25 -4.02
C SER A 288 -16.76 49.07 -5.32
N ILE A 289 -17.25 48.50 -6.42
CA ILE A 289 -17.24 49.15 -7.74
C ILE A 289 -18.66 49.30 -8.28
N SER A 290 -19.21 48.28 -8.92
CA SER A 290 -20.51 48.36 -9.56
C SER A 290 -21.21 47.01 -9.55
N ILE A 291 -22.55 47.08 -9.60
CA ILE A 291 -23.42 45.94 -9.84
C ILE A 291 -24.07 46.17 -11.19
N PHE A 292 -23.97 45.17 -12.07
CA PHE A 292 -24.69 45.15 -13.34
C PHE A 292 -25.80 44.12 -13.28
N VAL A 293 -27.05 44.56 -13.46
CA VAL A 293 -28.24 43.70 -13.44
C VAL A 293 -28.93 43.84 -14.79
N ASN A 294 -28.97 42.74 -15.56
CA ASN A 294 -29.66 42.71 -16.85
C ASN A 294 -31.19 42.58 -16.70
N GLY A 295 -31.63 41.92 -15.63
CA GLY A 295 -33.04 41.76 -15.28
C GLY A 295 -33.54 42.84 -14.31
N THR A 296 -34.58 42.49 -13.55
CA THR A 296 -35.17 43.39 -12.54
C THR A 296 -34.34 43.38 -11.25
N LEU A 297 -34.08 44.57 -10.70
CA LEU A 297 -33.61 44.74 -9.32
C LEU A 297 -34.80 45.01 -8.41
N THR A 298 -35.06 44.10 -7.47
CA THR A 298 -36.11 44.27 -6.43
C THR A 298 -35.47 44.55 -5.08
N VAL A 299 -35.91 45.61 -4.40
CA VAL A 299 -35.48 45.96 -3.04
C VAL A 299 -36.73 46.12 -2.17
N ASN A 300 -36.91 45.23 -1.19
CA ASN A 300 -38.13 45.17 -0.36
C ASN A 300 -38.18 46.21 0.77
N SER A 301 -37.06 46.87 1.06
CA SER A 301 -36.93 47.89 2.11
C SER A 301 -36.56 49.23 1.49
N SER A 302 -35.70 50.01 2.14
CA SER A 302 -35.24 51.31 1.63
C SER A 302 -34.05 51.18 0.68
N VAL A 303 -34.00 52.07 -0.30
CA VAL A 303 -32.79 52.35 -1.09
C VAL A 303 -32.18 53.65 -0.56
N TYR A 304 -30.90 53.62 -0.20
CA TYR A 304 -30.15 54.80 0.24
C TYR A 304 -28.98 55.03 -0.71
N THR A 305 -28.93 56.20 -1.35
CA THR A 305 -27.86 56.61 -2.25
C THR A 305 -27.29 57.95 -1.77
N ASN A 306 -25.96 58.09 -1.80
CA ASN A 306 -25.25 59.32 -1.47
C ASN A 306 -24.91 60.18 -2.71
N LEU A 307 -25.21 59.66 -3.91
CA LEU A 307 -24.92 60.24 -5.21
C LEU A 307 -26.19 60.29 -6.07
N ASP A 308 -26.02 60.74 -7.31
CA ASP A 308 -27.09 60.91 -8.28
C ASP A 308 -27.72 59.58 -8.72
N VAL A 309 -29.03 59.61 -8.92
CA VAL A 309 -29.80 58.53 -9.54
C VAL A 309 -30.24 58.98 -10.93
N THR A 310 -29.77 58.30 -11.97
CA THR A 310 -30.16 58.58 -13.36
C THR A 310 -31.04 57.46 -13.91
N LEU A 311 -32.20 57.82 -14.44
CA LEU A 311 -33.17 56.89 -15.04
C LEU A 311 -33.41 57.31 -16.50
N LYS A 312 -33.32 56.35 -17.43
CA LYS A 312 -33.20 56.65 -18.89
C LYS A 312 -34.37 56.17 -19.74
N SER A 313 -35.49 55.77 -19.14
CA SER A 313 -36.67 55.41 -19.93
C SER A 313 -37.20 56.65 -20.65
N VAL A 314 -37.53 56.48 -21.93
CA VAL A 314 -37.98 57.52 -22.86
C VAL A 314 -39.49 57.52 -23.08
N THR A 315 -40.21 56.70 -22.31
CA THR A 315 -41.67 56.59 -22.39
C THR A 315 -42.31 57.56 -21.41
N ASP A 316 -43.14 58.47 -21.94
CA ASP A 316 -43.90 59.42 -21.12
C ASP A 316 -44.88 58.70 -20.19
N ALA A 317 -45.03 59.22 -18.98
CA ALA A 317 -46.10 58.81 -18.08
C ALA A 317 -47.44 59.35 -18.58
N THR A 318 -48.48 58.52 -18.54
CA THR A 318 -49.85 58.86 -18.96
C THR A 318 -50.85 58.78 -17.81
N SER A 319 -50.42 58.30 -16.65
CA SER A 319 -51.20 58.16 -15.42
C SER A 319 -50.26 58.12 -14.21
N THR A 320 -50.80 58.16 -13.00
CA THR A 320 -50.04 57.96 -11.76
C THR A 320 -49.46 56.55 -11.58
N LEU A 321 -49.84 55.60 -12.44
CA LEU A 321 -49.42 54.19 -12.41
C LEU A 321 -48.50 53.80 -13.59
N SER A 322 -48.03 54.77 -14.38
CA SER A 322 -47.15 54.53 -15.52
C SER A 322 -45.93 55.47 -15.52
N GLY A 323 -44.88 55.05 -16.21
CA GLY A 323 -43.62 55.80 -16.34
C GLY A 323 -42.46 55.21 -15.55
N THR A 324 -41.33 55.92 -15.58
CA THR A 324 -40.05 55.46 -15.03
C THR A 324 -39.98 55.53 -13.50
N VAL A 325 -40.69 56.50 -12.92
CA VAL A 325 -40.77 56.71 -11.47
C VAL A 325 -42.23 56.73 -11.08
N ILE A 326 -42.63 55.77 -10.24
CA ILE A 326 -43.96 55.70 -9.65
C ILE A 326 -43.78 55.78 -8.14
N VAL A 327 -44.40 56.77 -7.51
CA VAL A 327 -44.34 56.97 -6.06
C VAL A 327 -45.77 56.85 -5.51
N ALA A 328 -46.08 55.71 -4.88
CA ALA A 328 -47.40 55.49 -4.27
C ALA A 328 -47.62 56.33 -2.99
N GLY A 329 -46.54 56.74 -2.32
CA GLY A 329 -46.55 57.62 -1.16
C GLY A 329 -46.32 59.09 -1.51
N GLY A 330 -45.99 59.91 -0.50
CA GLY A 330 -45.59 61.30 -0.73
C GLY A 330 -44.17 61.40 -1.30
N MET A 331 -43.94 62.40 -2.16
CA MET A 331 -42.61 62.74 -2.68
C MET A 331 -42.14 64.06 -2.06
N GLY A 332 -41.05 64.02 -1.30
CA GLY A 332 -40.39 65.22 -0.78
C GLY A 332 -39.23 65.64 -1.68
N VAL A 333 -39.17 66.91 -2.06
CA VAL A 333 -38.06 67.48 -2.83
C VAL A 333 -37.59 68.77 -2.17
N SER A 334 -36.36 68.77 -1.65
CA SER A 334 -35.80 69.91 -0.89
C SER A 334 -35.27 71.04 -1.78
N LYS A 335 -35.16 70.79 -3.08
CA LYS A 335 -34.65 71.73 -4.10
C LYS A 335 -35.66 71.81 -5.25
N SER A 336 -35.31 72.52 -6.32
CA SER A 336 -36.20 72.70 -7.47
C SER A 336 -36.44 71.40 -8.23
N ILE A 337 -37.63 71.29 -8.84
CA ILE A 337 -37.97 70.27 -9.84
C ILE A 337 -38.01 70.97 -11.20
N PHE A 338 -37.35 70.40 -12.20
CA PHE A 338 -37.45 70.83 -13.60
C PHE A 338 -38.24 69.79 -14.39
N ILE A 339 -39.33 70.25 -15.03
CA ILE A 339 -40.22 69.41 -15.82
C ILE A 339 -40.12 69.89 -17.26
N GLY A 340 -39.58 69.05 -18.15
CA GLY A 340 -39.33 69.42 -19.55
C GLY A 340 -40.57 69.43 -20.44
N ASN A 341 -41.63 68.73 -20.03
CA ASN A 341 -42.91 68.66 -20.74
C ASN A 341 -44.04 69.14 -19.82
N MET A 342 -45.12 68.39 -19.68
CA MET A 342 -46.28 68.76 -18.87
C MET A 342 -46.12 68.39 -17.39
N LEU A 343 -46.53 69.30 -16.50
CA LEU A 343 -46.89 68.96 -15.12
C LEU A 343 -48.41 68.76 -15.05
N SER A 344 -48.85 67.52 -14.88
CA SER A 344 -50.25 67.18 -14.62
C SER A 344 -50.44 66.89 -13.12
N VAL A 345 -51.46 67.49 -12.51
CA VAL A 345 -51.80 67.28 -11.10
C VAL A 345 -53.31 67.01 -11.02
N GLU A 346 -53.68 65.76 -10.71
CA GLU A 346 -55.10 65.35 -10.60
C GLU A 346 -55.76 65.88 -9.32
N GLY A 347 -54.98 66.10 -8.26
CA GLY A 347 -55.43 66.62 -6.98
C GLY A 347 -55.25 68.14 -6.81
N PRO A 348 -55.69 68.70 -5.68
CA PRO A 348 -55.41 70.10 -5.35
C PRO A 348 -53.90 70.32 -5.18
N SER A 349 -53.40 71.46 -5.67
CA SER A 349 -52.04 71.93 -5.46
C SER A 349 -52.05 73.20 -4.60
N THR A 350 -51.01 73.38 -3.78
CA THR A 350 -50.82 74.58 -2.96
C THR A 350 -49.40 75.10 -3.19
N PHE A 351 -49.30 76.39 -3.52
CA PHE A 351 -48.02 77.09 -3.64
C PHE A 351 -47.89 78.03 -2.45
N ALA A 352 -46.94 77.76 -1.55
CA ALA A 352 -46.70 78.61 -0.39
C ALA A 352 -46.00 79.93 -0.76
N GLY A 353 -45.28 79.96 -1.89
CA GLY A 353 -44.67 81.15 -2.48
C GLY A 353 -45.43 81.68 -3.69
N THR A 354 -44.81 82.61 -4.41
CA THR A 354 -45.38 83.20 -5.63
C THR A 354 -45.44 82.18 -6.77
N LEU A 355 -46.57 82.13 -7.47
CA LEU A 355 -46.69 81.48 -8.77
C LEU A 355 -46.45 82.49 -9.90
N THR A 356 -45.41 82.29 -10.69
CA THR A 356 -45.06 83.14 -11.84
C THR A 356 -45.27 82.36 -13.14
N ILE A 357 -46.01 82.94 -14.08
CA ILE A 357 -46.25 82.39 -15.42
C ILE A 357 -45.65 83.32 -16.45
N THR A 358 -44.77 82.81 -17.30
CA THR A 358 -44.00 83.62 -18.27
C THR A 358 -44.54 83.58 -19.69
N GLN A 359 -45.52 82.70 -19.96
CA GLN A 359 -46.21 82.71 -21.25
C GLN A 359 -46.90 84.07 -21.43
N ASN A 360 -46.62 84.73 -22.56
CA ASN A 360 -46.96 86.14 -22.81
C ASN A 360 -47.95 86.30 -23.97
N SER A 361 -48.66 85.22 -24.35
CA SER A 361 -49.71 85.30 -25.35
C SER A 361 -50.99 85.81 -24.71
N ASP A 362 -51.58 86.87 -25.29
CA ASP A 362 -52.84 87.43 -24.82
C ASP A 362 -53.98 86.41 -24.91
N SER A 363 -54.88 86.46 -23.93
CA SER A 363 -56.13 85.71 -23.93
C SER A 363 -57.12 86.33 -24.92
N SER A 364 -57.58 85.56 -25.89
CA SER A 364 -58.62 85.97 -26.86
C SER A 364 -60.01 85.44 -26.53
N SER A 365 -60.11 84.46 -25.62
CA SER A 365 -61.38 83.91 -25.12
C SER A 365 -61.18 83.34 -23.71
N PRO A 366 -62.24 83.02 -22.95
CA PRO A 366 -62.11 82.39 -21.63
C PRO A 366 -61.38 81.04 -21.60
N SER A 367 -61.13 80.43 -22.76
CA SER A 367 -60.42 79.15 -22.89
C SER A 367 -59.01 79.29 -23.47
N THR A 368 -58.55 80.51 -23.76
CA THR A 368 -57.19 80.78 -24.24
C THR A 368 -56.47 81.67 -23.23
N GLY A 369 -55.16 81.49 -23.08
CA GLY A 369 -54.35 82.28 -22.14
C GLY A 369 -53.40 81.43 -21.30
N SER A 370 -52.45 82.10 -20.66
CA SER A 370 -51.39 81.47 -19.87
C SER A 370 -51.88 80.75 -18.61
N VAL A 371 -53.04 81.17 -18.10
CA VAL A 371 -53.76 80.50 -17.01
C VAL A 371 -55.24 80.50 -17.35
N VAL A 372 -55.86 79.32 -17.39
CA VAL A 372 -57.29 79.14 -17.64
C VAL A 372 -57.92 78.46 -16.44
N PHE A 373 -59.00 79.05 -15.94
CA PHE A 373 -59.81 78.47 -14.88
C PHE A 373 -61.17 78.08 -15.46
N ALA A 374 -61.48 76.78 -15.46
CA ALA A 374 -62.78 76.28 -15.95
C ALA A 374 -63.97 76.68 -15.06
N ARG A 375 -63.68 77.22 -13.86
CA ARG A 375 -64.66 77.69 -12.87
C ARG A 375 -64.22 79.05 -12.33
N GLY A 376 -64.92 79.56 -11.32
CA GLY A 376 -64.59 80.84 -10.69
C GLY A 376 -63.19 80.87 -10.07
N VAL A 377 -62.63 82.08 -9.99
CA VAL A 377 -61.36 82.37 -9.32
C VAL A 377 -61.66 83.21 -8.09
N GLY A 378 -61.18 82.77 -6.92
CA GLY A 378 -61.26 83.55 -5.69
C GLY A 378 -60.00 84.39 -5.49
N ILE A 379 -60.14 85.71 -5.41
CA ILE A 379 -59.03 86.63 -5.09
C ILE A 379 -59.38 87.32 -3.77
N ALA A 380 -58.62 87.01 -2.71
CA ALA A 380 -58.91 87.51 -1.36
C ALA A 380 -58.54 88.99 -1.17
N LYS A 381 -57.64 89.52 -1.99
CA LYS A 381 -57.16 90.91 -1.94
C LYS A 381 -57.34 91.56 -3.33
N SER A 382 -56.45 92.46 -3.70
CA SER A 382 -56.51 93.16 -4.98
C SER A 382 -56.13 92.25 -6.15
N LEU A 383 -56.82 92.44 -7.28
CA LEU A 383 -56.41 91.98 -8.60
C LEU A 383 -55.88 93.17 -9.39
N PHE A 384 -54.66 93.08 -9.91
CA PHE A 384 -54.06 94.09 -10.79
C PHE A 384 -54.02 93.55 -12.21
N ILE A 385 -54.52 94.33 -13.16
CA ILE A 385 -54.57 93.97 -14.58
C ILE A 385 -53.80 95.07 -15.33
N GLY A 386 -52.72 94.69 -16.01
CA GLY A 386 -51.87 95.62 -16.75
C GLY A 386 -52.42 96.04 -18.12
N GLY A 387 -53.39 95.28 -18.65
CA GLY A 387 -54.14 95.60 -19.86
C GLY A 387 -55.64 95.71 -19.58
N ASP A 388 -56.46 95.35 -20.56
CA ASP A 388 -57.92 95.45 -20.44
C ASP A 388 -58.51 94.32 -19.59
N LEU A 389 -59.55 94.64 -18.80
CA LEU A 389 -60.45 93.66 -18.21
C LEU A 389 -61.65 93.44 -19.15
N ASN A 390 -61.67 92.32 -19.87
CA ASN A 390 -62.82 91.94 -20.69
C ASN A 390 -63.78 91.04 -19.90
N VAL A 391 -65.06 91.42 -19.82
CA VAL A 391 -66.11 90.66 -19.14
C VAL A 391 -67.21 90.32 -20.14
N ASN A 392 -67.30 89.04 -20.53
CA ASN A 392 -68.26 88.56 -21.54
C ASN A 392 -69.72 88.48 -21.03
N SER A 393 -69.96 88.72 -19.74
CA SER A 393 -71.27 88.63 -19.11
C SER A 393 -71.42 89.76 -18.07
N THR A 394 -72.07 89.49 -16.94
CA THR A 394 -72.32 90.51 -15.91
C THR A 394 -71.10 90.68 -15.00
N ALA A 395 -70.62 91.91 -14.86
CA ALA A 395 -69.77 92.32 -13.75
C ALA A 395 -70.65 92.91 -12.63
N SER A 396 -70.50 92.42 -11.41
CA SER A 396 -71.20 92.95 -10.22
C SER A 396 -70.17 93.42 -9.21
N PHE A 397 -70.30 94.67 -8.79
CA PHE A 397 -69.45 95.30 -7.77
C PHE A 397 -70.32 95.63 -6.57
N SER A 398 -69.96 95.11 -5.39
CA SER A 398 -70.62 95.42 -4.13
C SER A 398 -70.10 96.72 -3.48
N GLY A 399 -69.02 97.28 -4.02
CA GLY A 399 -68.42 98.54 -3.60
C GLY A 399 -68.37 99.57 -4.72
N ASN A 400 -67.72 100.70 -4.43
CA ASN A 400 -67.60 101.79 -5.40
C ASN A 400 -66.69 101.40 -6.57
N VAL A 401 -67.18 101.64 -7.79
CA VAL A 401 -66.35 101.60 -9.01
C VAL A 401 -65.87 103.02 -9.27
N VAL A 402 -64.57 103.25 -9.15
CA VAL A 402 -63.93 104.53 -9.49
C VAL A 402 -63.21 104.35 -10.81
N SER A 403 -63.66 105.05 -11.85
CA SER A 403 -63.05 105.06 -13.18
C SER A 403 -62.34 106.39 -13.39
N SER A 404 -61.01 106.36 -13.44
CA SER A 404 -60.21 107.48 -13.95
C SER A 404 -60.05 107.28 -15.45
N GLY A 405 -61.07 107.70 -16.20
CA GLY A 405 -61.04 107.65 -17.68
C GLY A 405 -59.88 108.44 -18.27
#